data_AF-A0A4Q3UKB5-F1
#
_entry.id   AF-A0A4Q3UKB5-F1
#
_cell.length_a   1.000
_cell.length_b   1.000
_cell.length_c   1.000
_cell.angle_alpha   90.00
_cell.angle_beta   90.00
_cell.angle_gamma   90.00
#
_symmetry.space_group_name_H-M   'P 1'
#
loop_
_entity.id
_entity.type
_entity.pdbx_description
1 polymer ?
#
loop_
_entity_poly.entity_id
_entity_poly.type
_entity_poly.pdbx_seq_one_letter_code
_entity_poly.pdbx_strand_id
1 'polypeptide(L)'
;MAKIKIVGLGGSLAPGSSSLAALKAALLAAEEAGATTELLDLAELDLPMYRPGSSSPNDAVRRLVDKPIGLISTAGGTQGLQAVNTMEYVVRALRGWAVPLVVPVPKAFEEFDAEGHARHPDIAGALAALGAEVTRAAGLLAAERLTTQDAQQAEENLQPLSNPSS
;
A
#
# COMPACT_ATOMS: atom_id res chain seq x y z
N MET A 1 -23.79 5.23 -3.47
CA MET A 1 -22.40 5.41 -3.02
C MET A 1 -21.47 5.25 -4.21
N ALA A 2 -20.37 6.01 -4.27
CA ALA A 2 -19.35 5.79 -5.28
C ALA A 2 -18.73 4.40 -5.09
N LYS A 3 -18.47 3.69 -6.20
CA LYS A 3 -17.87 2.36 -6.17
C LYS A 3 -16.40 2.49 -5.77
N ILE A 4 -15.99 1.87 -4.67
CA ILE A 4 -14.59 1.88 -4.22
C ILE A 4 -13.78 0.94 -5.11
N LYS A 5 -12.62 1.41 -5.57
CA LYS A 5 -11.65 0.59 -6.31
C LYS A 5 -10.35 0.50 -5.51
N ILE A 6 -9.95 -0.73 -5.19
CA ILE A 6 -8.67 -1.03 -4.55
C ILE A 6 -7.74 -1.62 -5.61
N VAL A 7 -6.52 -1.11 -5.68
CA VAL A 7 -5.49 -1.60 -6.62
C VAL A 7 -4.36 -2.20 -5.79
N GLY A 8 -4.05 -3.47 -6.03
CA GLY A 8 -2.89 -4.14 -5.43
C GLY A 8 -1.69 -4.04 -6.37
N LEU A 9 -0.57 -3.54 -5.86
CA LEU A 9 0.70 -3.48 -6.60
C LEU A 9 1.63 -4.57 -6.05
N GLY A 10 1.88 -5.62 -6.85
CA GLY A 10 2.83 -6.68 -6.53
C GLY A 10 4.04 -6.58 -7.45
N GLY A 11 5.25 -6.91 -6.99
CA GLY A 11 6.46 -6.75 -7.82
C GLY A 11 7.47 -7.88 -7.73
N SER A 12 7.04 -9.06 -7.31
CA SER A 12 7.93 -10.21 -7.24
C SER A 12 8.03 -10.88 -8.60
N LEU A 13 9.24 -10.94 -9.14
CA LEU A 13 9.52 -11.61 -10.42
C LEU A 13 9.64 -13.14 -10.28
N ALA A 14 9.46 -13.69 -9.08
CA ALA A 14 9.66 -15.11 -8.81
C ALA A 14 8.39 -15.93 -9.10
N PRO A 15 8.50 -17.07 -9.81
CA PRO A 15 7.39 -18.03 -9.92
C PRO A 15 6.94 -18.50 -8.53
N GLY A 16 5.63 -18.58 -8.30
CA GLY A 16 5.08 -19.01 -7.00
C GLY A 16 5.32 -18.01 -5.87
N SER A 17 5.31 -16.71 -6.18
CA SER A 17 5.62 -15.66 -5.22
C SER A 17 4.65 -15.61 -4.03
N SER A 18 5.19 -15.74 -2.81
CA SER A 18 4.43 -15.59 -1.58
C SER A 18 3.91 -14.17 -1.36
N SER A 19 4.60 -13.13 -1.86
CA SER A 19 4.07 -11.76 -1.79
C SER A 19 2.88 -11.55 -2.72
N LEU A 20 2.91 -12.18 -3.90
CA LEU A 20 1.77 -12.15 -4.81
C LEU A 20 0.58 -12.91 -4.22
N ALA A 21 0.81 -14.07 -3.61
CA ALA A 21 -0.21 -14.83 -2.90
C ALA A 21 -0.84 -14.03 -1.75
N ALA A 22 -0.01 -13.40 -0.91
CA ALA A 22 -0.47 -12.55 0.18
C ALA A 22 -1.32 -11.36 -0.34
N LEU A 23 -0.86 -10.70 -1.40
CA LEU A 23 -1.59 -9.59 -2.02
C LEU A 23 -2.94 -10.03 -2.57
N LYS A 24 -3.00 -11.17 -3.27
CA LYS A 24 -4.26 -11.74 -3.80
C LYS A 24 -5.26 -12.04 -2.69
N ALA A 25 -4.81 -12.60 -1.57
CA ALA A 25 -5.67 -12.85 -0.41
C ALA A 25 -6.24 -11.55 0.18
N ALA A 26 -5.43 -10.49 0.29
CA ALA A 26 -5.92 -9.19 0.77
C ALA A 26 -6.90 -8.53 -0.23
N LEU A 27 -6.67 -8.65 -1.54
CA LEU A 27 -7.60 -8.17 -2.55
C LEU A 27 -8.94 -8.91 -2.51
N LEU A 28 -8.92 -10.24 -2.37
CA LEU A 28 -10.15 -11.02 -2.22
C LEU A 28 -11.01 -10.50 -1.06
N ALA A 29 -10.39 -10.25 0.10
CA ALA A 29 -11.11 -9.69 1.24
C ALA A 29 -11.60 -8.25 1.01
N ALA A 30 -10.88 -7.45 0.21
CA ALA A 30 -11.36 -6.13 -0.20
C ALA A 30 -12.61 -6.24 -1.11
N GLU A 31 -12.69 -7.26 -1.97
CA GLU A 31 -13.88 -7.56 -2.78
C GLU A 31 -15.06 -8.00 -1.91
N GLU A 32 -14.81 -8.88 -0.95
CA GLU A 32 -15.81 -9.29 0.05
C GLU A 32 -16.34 -8.11 0.87
N ALA A 33 -15.48 -7.11 1.13
CA ALA A 33 -15.86 -5.84 1.76
C ALA A 33 -16.58 -4.85 0.80
N GLY A 34 -16.84 -5.23 -0.45
CA GLY A 34 -17.64 -4.47 -1.41
C GLY A 34 -16.83 -3.57 -2.37
N ALA A 35 -15.50 -3.68 -2.39
CA ALA A 35 -14.69 -2.99 -3.39
C ALA A 35 -14.65 -3.75 -4.72
N THR A 36 -14.35 -3.03 -5.80
CA THR A 36 -13.73 -3.67 -6.98
C THR A 36 -12.24 -3.73 -6.79
N THR A 37 -11.62 -4.84 -7.18
CA THR A 37 -10.16 -4.94 -7.14
C THR A 37 -9.52 -5.05 -8.51
N GLU A 38 -8.26 -4.63 -8.56
CA GLU A 38 -7.36 -4.82 -9.69
C GLU A 38 -5.98 -5.17 -9.14
N LEU A 39 -5.40 -6.24 -9.67
CA LEU A 39 -4.01 -6.59 -9.41
C LEU A 39 -3.15 -6.05 -10.55
N LEU A 40 -2.13 -5.26 -10.19
CA LEU A 40 -1.06 -4.87 -11.09
C LEU A 40 0.20 -5.61 -10.65
N ASP A 41 0.50 -6.69 -11.36
CA ASP A 41 1.74 -7.44 -11.18
C ASP A 41 2.85 -6.82 -12.02
N LEU A 42 3.80 -6.15 -11.36
CA LEU A 42 4.93 -5.51 -12.02
C LEU A 42 5.83 -6.51 -12.76
N ALA A 43 5.74 -7.82 -12.47
CA ALA A 43 6.44 -8.85 -13.23
C ALA A 43 5.88 -9.03 -14.64
N GLU A 44 4.59 -8.74 -14.82
CA GLU A 44 3.87 -8.86 -16.09
C GLU A 44 3.77 -7.51 -16.83
N LEU A 45 4.15 -6.41 -16.17
CA LEU A 45 4.09 -5.07 -16.73
C LEU A 45 5.40 -4.71 -17.44
N ASP A 46 5.31 -4.34 -18.73
CA ASP A 46 6.41 -3.76 -19.50
C ASP A 46 6.64 -2.29 -19.08
N LEU A 47 7.21 -2.11 -17.88
CA LEU A 47 7.41 -0.80 -17.28
C LEU A 47 8.51 -0.02 -18.03
N PRO A 48 8.28 1.25 -18.38
CA PRO A 48 9.28 2.06 -19.05
C PRO A 48 10.48 2.32 -18.11
N MET A 49 11.69 2.37 -18.69
CA MET A 49 12.89 2.74 -17.95
C MET A 49 12.74 4.16 -17.37
N TYR A 50 13.05 4.32 -16.08
CA TYR A 50 13.05 5.64 -15.43
C TYR A 50 13.98 6.61 -16.17
N ARG A 51 13.44 7.74 -16.62
CA ARG A 51 14.18 8.78 -17.33
C ARG A 51 14.37 10.00 -16.40
N PRO A 52 15.57 10.23 -15.84
CA PRO A 52 15.81 11.40 -15.03
C PRO A 52 15.61 12.68 -15.88
N GLY A 53 14.89 13.66 -15.35
CA GLY A 53 14.65 14.95 -16.03
C GLY A 53 13.42 15.03 -16.94
N SER A 54 12.63 13.96 -17.11
CA SER A 54 11.32 14.07 -17.76
C SER A 54 10.30 14.70 -16.80
N SER A 55 9.73 15.85 -17.17
CA SER A 55 8.63 16.48 -16.42
C SER A 55 7.32 15.69 -16.61
N SER A 56 7.02 14.75 -15.70
CA SER A 56 5.77 14.74 -14.91
C SER A 56 5.70 13.54 -13.94
N PRO A 57 6.47 13.54 -12.83
CA PRO A 57 6.13 12.77 -11.64
C PRO A 57 4.95 13.38 -10.85
N ASN A 58 4.62 14.65 -11.09
CA ASN A 58 3.61 15.38 -10.33
C ASN A 58 2.22 14.75 -10.44
N ASP A 59 1.80 14.29 -11.61
CA ASP A 59 0.48 13.67 -11.77
C ASP A 59 0.39 12.28 -11.13
N ALA A 60 1.50 11.52 -11.14
CA ALA A 60 1.56 10.22 -10.50
C ALA A 60 1.44 10.34 -8.97
N VAL A 61 2.16 11.31 -8.37
CA VAL A 61 2.04 11.61 -6.94
C VAL A 61 0.63 12.10 -6.61
N ARG A 62 0.05 13.01 -7.41
CA ARG A 62 -1.33 13.49 -7.23
C ARG A 62 -2.37 12.38 -7.21
N ARG A 63 -2.14 11.26 -7.91
CA ARG A 63 -3.05 10.11 -7.91
C ARG A 63 -3.04 9.32 -6.60
N LEU A 64 -2.07 9.53 -5.72
CA LEU A 64 -1.91 8.82 -4.45
C LEU A 64 -2.13 9.71 -3.21
N VAL A 65 -2.17 11.03 -3.38
CA VAL A 65 -2.53 11.98 -2.31
C VAL A 65 -3.86 11.57 -1.67
N ASP A 66 -3.90 11.56 -0.33
CA ASP A 66 -5.05 11.20 0.52
C ASP A 66 -5.62 9.80 0.30
N LYS A 67 -4.96 8.93 -0.49
CA LYS A 67 -5.44 7.55 -0.68
C LYS A 67 -5.04 6.68 0.50
N PRO A 68 -5.96 5.86 1.04
CA PRO A 68 -5.61 4.84 2.00
C PRO A 68 -4.79 3.73 1.34
N ILE A 69 -3.70 3.33 1.99
CA ILE A 69 -2.74 2.34 1.49
C ILE A 69 -2.53 1.28 2.57
N GLY A 70 -2.77 0.02 2.20
CA GLY A 70 -2.40 -1.14 3.01
C GLY A 70 -1.02 -1.64 2.64
N LEU A 71 -0.26 -2.09 3.64
CA LEU A 71 1.11 -2.58 3.45
C LEU A 71 1.21 -4.07 3.80
N ILE A 72 1.81 -4.84 2.90
CA ILE A 72 2.13 -6.25 3.11
C ILE A 72 3.62 -6.41 2.84
N SER A 73 4.34 -7.05 3.75
CA SER A 73 5.71 -7.49 3.48
C SER A 73 5.83 -8.99 3.62
N THR A 74 6.63 -9.61 2.77
CA THR A 74 6.98 -11.03 2.89
C THR A 74 8.48 -11.16 2.97
N ALA A 75 8.98 -12.05 3.82
CA ALA A 75 10.41 -12.35 3.89
C ALA A 75 10.65 -13.84 4.10
N GLY A 76 11.84 -14.31 3.70
CA GLY A 76 12.30 -15.67 4.02
C GLY A 76 12.60 -15.89 5.50
N GLY A 77 12.65 -14.82 6.31
CA GLY A 77 12.85 -14.87 7.76
C GLY A 77 12.12 -13.73 8.48
N THR A 78 12.36 -13.56 9.79
CA THR A 78 11.66 -12.56 10.62
C THR A 78 12.05 -11.10 10.33
N GLN A 79 13.03 -10.87 9.46
CA GLN A 79 13.52 -9.52 9.11
C GLN A 79 12.60 -8.74 8.14
N GLY A 80 11.46 -9.30 7.73
CA GLY A 80 10.50 -8.65 6.83
C GLY A 80 9.89 -7.34 7.35
N LEU A 81 10.03 -7.03 8.63
CA LEU A 81 9.56 -5.78 9.23
C LEU A 81 10.31 -4.54 8.71
N GLN A 82 11.56 -4.65 8.26
CA GLN A 82 12.31 -3.48 7.77
C GLN A 82 11.76 -2.93 6.45
N ALA A 83 11.17 -3.80 5.63
CA ALA A 83 10.50 -3.40 4.40
C ALA A 83 9.28 -2.51 4.69
N VAL A 84 8.51 -2.83 5.73
CA VAL A 84 7.35 -2.03 6.17
C VAL A 84 7.77 -0.61 6.50
N ASN A 85 8.81 -0.44 7.33
CA ASN A 85 9.30 0.89 7.70
C ASN A 85 9.67 1.73 6.47
N THR A 86 10.29 1.12 5.47
CA THR A 86 10.64 1.81 4.21
C THR A 86 9.40 2.19 3.43
N MET A 87 8.42 1.29 3.32
CA MET A 87 7.16 1.55 2.63
C MET A 87 6.35 2.66 3.31
N GLU A 88 6.35 2.74 4.65
CA GLU A 88 5.74 3.84 5.40
C GLU A 88 6.33 5.20 5.01
N TYR A 89 7.67 5.29 4.90
CA TYR A 89 8.32 6.51 4.40
C TYR A 89 7.90 6.84 2.96
N VAL A 90 7.77 5.83 2.09
CA VAL A 90 7.31 6.02 0.71
C VAL A 90 5.87 6.52 0.68
N VAL A 91 4.97 5.92 1.45
CA VAL A 91 3.57 6.35 1.57
C VAL A 91 3.49 7.82 2.00
N ARG A 92 4.26 8.19 3.04
CA ARG A 92 4.35 9.58 3.50
C ARG A 92 4.87 10.53 2.43
N ALA A 93 5.92 10.15 1.71
CA ALA A 93 6.47 10.97 0.61
C ALA A 93 5.46 11.18 -0.53
N LEU A 94 4.60 10.19 -0.76
CA LEU A 94 3.51 10.25 -1.74
C LEU A 94 2.25 10.97 -1.22
N ARG A 95 2.27 11.45 0.03
CA ARG A 95 1.12 12.03 0.74
C ARG A 95 -0.09 11.09 0.78
N GLY A 96 0.17 9.78 0.76
CA GLY A 96 -0.85 8.77 1.00
C GLY A 96 -1.09 8.56 2.50
N TRP A 97 -2.15 7.85 2.82
CA TRP A 97 -2.51 7.51 4.19
C TRP A 97 -2.28 6.01 4.43
N ALA A 98 -1.23 5.65 5.15
CA ALA A 98 -1.05 4.26 5.56
C ALA A 98 -2.13 3.89 6.57
N VAL A 99 -2.86 2.80 6.31
CA VAL A 99 -3.84 2.30 7.28
C VAL A 99 -3.09 1.74 8.50
N PRO A 100 -3.64 1.81 9.73
CA PRO A 100 -2.92 1.40 10.94
C PRO A 100 -2.50 -0.08 10.96
N LEU A 101 -3.25 -0.93 10.26
CA LEU A 101 -2.97 -2.35 10.15
C LEU A 101 -1.93 -2.60 9.05
N VAL A 102 -0.83 -3.26 9.40
CA VAL A 102 0.21 -3.70 8.47
C VAL A 102 0.47 -5.19 8.66
N VAL A 103 0.68 -5.92 7.57
CA VAL A 103 0.81 -7.39 7.60
C VAL A 103 2.20 -7.84 7.15
N PRO A 104 3.14 -8.04 8.08
CA PRO A 104 4.38 -8.76 7.80
C PRO A 104 4.14 -10.28 7.82
N VAL A 105 4.57 -10.98 6.78
CA VAL A 105 4.51 -12.44 6.66
C VAL A 105 5.95 -13.00 6.69
N PRO A 106 6.45 -13.42 7.87
CA PRO A 106 7.75 -14.07 7.98
C PRO A 106 7.69 -15.47 7.38
N LYS A 107 8.84 -15.99 6.93
CA LYS A 107 8.98 -17.33 6.32
C LYS A 107 7.89 -17.61 5.28
N ALA A 108 7.57 -16.64 4.43
CA ALA A 108 6.35 -16.69 3.62
C ALA A 108 6.25 -17.92 2.69
N PHE A 109 7.37 -18.53 2.31
CA PHE A 109 7.39 -19.80 1.57
C PHE A 109 6.80 -20.98 2.36
N GLU A 110 6.80 -20.93 3.70
CA GLU A 110 6.14 -21.88 4.61
C GLU A 110 4.69 -21.49 4.91
N GLU A 111 4.25 -20.29 4.52
CA GLU A 111 2.90 -19.79 4.84
C GLU A 111 1.87 -20.00 3.71
N PHE A 112 2.29 -20.20 2.46
CA PHE A 112 1.39 -20.37 1.31
C PHE A 112 1.58 -21.68 0.56
N ASP A 113 0.49 -22.38 0.24
CA ASP A 113 0.49 -23.58 -0.62
C ASP A 113 0.81 -23.28 -2.09
N ALA A 114 0.89 -24.34 -2.90
CA ALA A 114 1.25 -24.22 -4.33
C ALA A 114 0.19 -23.43 -5.11
N GLU A 115 -1.05 -23.42 -4.61
CA GLU A 115 -2.19 -22.69 -5.13
C GLU A 115 -2.23 -21.22 -4.63
N GLY A 116 -1.39 -20.87 -3.66
CA GLY A 116 -1.28 -19.52 -3.09
C GLY A 116 -2.24 -19.24 -1.94
N HIS A 117 -2.87 -20.26 -1.34
CA HIS A 117 -3.68 -20.09 -0.13
C HIS A 117 -2.81 -20.10 1.12
N ALA A 118 -3.16 -19.24 2.07
CA ALA A 118 -2.53 -19.21 3.37
C ALA A 118 -2.81 -20.53 4.12
N ARG A 119 -1.76 -21.20 4.58
CA ARG A 119 -1.84 -22.46 5.34
C ARG A 119 -2.35 -22.26 6.76
N HIS A 120 -2.05 -21.11 7.36
CA HIS A 120 -2.43 -20.79 8.73
C HIS A 120 -3.57 -19.77 8.76
N PRO A 121 -4.60 -20.01 9.60
CA PRO A 121 -5.76 -19.12 9.70
C PRO A 121 -5.39 -17.72 10.19
N ASP A 122 -4.32 -17.59 10.98
CA ASP A 122 -3.87 -16.29 11.50
C ASP A 122 -3.35 -15.39 10.37
N ILE A 123 -2.59 -15.95 9.41
CA ILE A 123 -2.12 -15.21 8.23
C ILE A 123 -3.29 -14.86 7.31
N ALA A 124 -4.19 -15.82 7.06
CA ALA A 124 -5.39 -15.58 6.27
C ALA A 124 -6.24 -14.45 6.88
N GLY A 125 -6.46 -14.50 8.20
CA GLY A 125 -7.23 -13.51 8.95
C GLY A 125 -6.57 -12.13 8.95
N ALA A 126 -5.25 -12.05 9.09
CA ALA A 126 -4.52 -10.78 9.04
C ALA A 126 -4.63 -10.11 7.66
N LEU A 127 -4.45 -10.88 6.58
CA LEU A 127 -4.59 -10.39 5.21
C LEU A 127 -6.03 -9.97 4.91
N ALA A 128 -7.01 -10.74 5.40
CA ALA A 128 -8.42 -10.40 5.25
C ALA A 128 -8.78 -9.10 5.99
N ALA A 129 -8.31 -8.96 7.23
CA ALA A 129 -8.49 -7.75 8.02
C ALA A 129 -7.86 -6.52 7.34
N LEU A 130 -6.69 -6.68 6.72
CA LEU A 130 -6.05 -5.61 5.96
C LEU A 130 -6.90 -5.18 4.76
N GLY A 131 -7.37 -6.13 3.94
CA GLY A 131 -8.24 -5.84 2.79
C GLY A 131 -9.51 -5.10 3.19
N ALA A 132 -10.17 -5.56 4.26
CA ALA A 132 -11.35 -4.91 4.82
C ALA A 132 -11.05 -3.50 5.36
N GLU A 133 -9.93 -3.31 6.05
CA GLU A 133 -9.53 -2.02 6.62
C GLU A 133 -9.25 -0.97 5.55
N VAL A 134 -8.55 -1.35 4.48
CA VAL A 134 -8.30 -0.46 3.34
C VAL A 134 -9.60 -0.05 2.66
N THR A 135 -10.53 -1.00 2.45
CA THR A 135 -11.85 -0.70 1.86
C THR A 135 -12.68 0.21 2.76
N ARG A 136 -12.69 -0.05 4.08
CA ARG A 136 -13.38 0.77 5.07
C ARG A 136 -12.83 2.19 5.08
N ALA A 137 -11.50 2.34 5.16
CA ALA A 137 -10.83 3.63 5.11
C ALA A 137 -11.18 4.35 3.80
N ALA A 138 -11.08 3.69 2.65
CA ALA A 138 -11.44 4.29 1.37
C ALA A 138 -12.89 4.80 1.34
N GLY A 139 -13.83 4.08 1.95
CA GLY A 139 -15.21 4.53 2.10
C GLY A 139 -15.34 5.81 2.93
N LEU A 140 -14.63 5.90 4.05
CA LEU A 140 -14.63 7.09 4.91
C LEU A 140 -13.97 8.30 4.24
N LEU A 141 -12.81 8.10 3.63
CA LEU A 141 -12.02 9.17 3.00
C LEU A 141 -12.61 9.64 1.65
N ALA A 142 -13.41 8.80 0.99
CA ALA A 142 -14.20 9.24 -0.15
C ALA A 142 -15.36 10.18 0.26
N ALA A 143 -15.81 10.11 1.51
CA ALA A 143 -16.86 10.97 2.05
C ALA A 143 -16.31 12.31 2.58
N GLU A 144 -15.07 12.35 3.06
CA GLU A 144 -14.41 13.54 3.61
C GLU A 144 -12.97 13.68 3.07
N ARG A 145 -12.62 14.83 2.47
CA ARG A 145 -11.22 15.11 2.09
C ARG A 145 -10.35 15.22 3.35
N LEU A 146 -9.28 14.43 3.41
CA LEU A 146 -8.36 14.38 4.56
C LEU A 146 -7.52 15.65 4.71
N THR A 147 -6.95 16.13 3.61
CA THR A 147 -6.31 17.44 3.63
C THR A 147 -7.31 18.49 3.17
N THR A 148 -7.70 19.37 4.10
CA THR A 148 -8.34 20.63 3.76
C THR A 148 -7.32 21.51 3.04
N GLN A 149 -7.79 22.42 2.17
CA GLN A 149 -6.90 23.41 1.54
C GLN A 149 -6.07 24.17 2.58
N ASP A 150 -6.62 24.38 3.77
CA ASP A 150 -5.95 25.04 4.89
C ASP A 150 -4.72 24.29 5.40
N ALA A 151 -4.76 22.95 5.46
CA ALA A 151 -3.61 22.14 5.89
C ALA A 151 -2.48 22.19 4.85
N GLN A 152 -2.83 22.15 3.55
CA GLN A 152 -1.85 22.29 2.48
C GLN A 152 -1.22 23.69 2.47
N GLN A 153 -2.04 24.74 2.62
CA GLN A 153 -1.57 26.12 2.72
C GLN A 153 -0.70 26.34 3.96
N ALA A 154 -1.02 25.70 5.09
CA ALA A 154 -0.21 25.75 6.30
C ALA A 154 1.18 25.12 6.07
N GLU A 155 1.25 23.94 5.45
CA GLU A 155 2.52 23.27 5.12
C GLU A 155 3.39 24.12 4.18
N GLU A 156 2.81 24.73 3.15
CA GLU A 156 3.53 25.59 2.20
C GLU A 156 4.12 26.85 2.89
N ASN A 157 3.48 27.32 3.96
CA ASN A 157 3.89 28.48 4.72
C ASN A 157 4.76 28.16 5.95
N LEU A 158 5.03 26.87 6.24
CA LEU A 158 5.91 26.48 7.34
C LEU A 158 7.36 26.90 7.02
N GLN A 159 7.83 27.97 7.66
CA GLN A 159 9.26 28.27 7.70
C GLN A 159 9.97 27.32 8.68
N PRO A 160 11.18 26.83 8.34
CA PRO A 160 11.98 26.04 9.27
C PRO A 160 12.20 26.81 10.57
N LEU A 161 11.89 26.17 11.71
CA LEU A 161 12.20 26.70 13.05
C LEU A 161 13.71 26.55 13.33
N SER A 162 14.55 27.21 12.53
CA SER A 162 15.97 27.33 12.80
C SER A 162 16.42 28.74 12.45
N ASN A 163 16.33 29.63 13.45
CA ASN A 163 17.41 30.57 13.66
C ASN A 163 18.51 29.80 14.40
N PRO A 164 19.65 29.47 13.77
CA PRO A 164 20.84 29.17 14.55
C PRO A 164 21.25 30.48 15.22
N SER A 165 20.76 30.70 16.44
CA SER A 165 21.32 31.71 17.34
C SER A 165 22.79 31.34 17.54
N SER A 166 23.65 32.22 17.04
CA SER A 166 25.10 32.34 17.25
C SER A 166 25.55 32.04 18.68
#